data_AF-A0A3M1JQM4-F1
#
_entry.id   AF-A0A3M1JQM4-F1
#
_cell.length_a   1.000
_cell.length_b   1.000
_cell.length_c   1.000
_cell.angle_alpha   90.00
_cell.angle_beta   90.00
_cell.angle_gamma   90.00
#
_symmetry.space_group_name_H-M   'P 1'
#
loop_
_entity.id
_entity.type
_entity.pdbx_description
1 polymer ?
#
loop_
_entity_poly.entity_id
_entity_poly.type
_entity_poly.pdbx_seq_one_letter_code
_entity_poly.pdbx_strand_id
1 'polypeptide(L)'
;MKRYLLLLYLVQAALGGSGTEAWTWLGRAADTPRLPELEDGYGVVFRDVNGDRFPDLYVVRFRNLNRLLLFNPRQGDWQDRTIPSGLGGDLFPGRLTNLELGAWVLDLDNDGLD
;
A
#
# COMPACT_ATOMS: atom_id res chain seq x y z
N MET A 1 -4.70 20.99 -7.18
CA MET A 1 -3.35 20.46 -7.48
C MET A 1 -3.23 19.09 -6.83
N LYS A 2 -3.16 18.00 -7.60
CA LYS A 2 -2.95 16.66 -7.04
C LYS A 2 -1.49 16.56 -6.56
N ARG A 3 -1.28 16.27 -5.27
CA ARG A 3 0.04 16.04 -4.68
C ARG A 3 0.26 14.53 -4.63
N TYR A 4 1.16 14.01 -5.44
CA TYR A 4 1.52 12.60 -5.43
C TYR A 4 2.65 12.39 -4.42
N LEU A 5 2.51 11.40 -3.54
CA LEU A 5 3.59 10.92 -2.69
C LEU A 5 4.16 9.66 -3.33
N LEU A 6 5.34 9.78 -3.93
CA LEU A 6 6.07 8.64 -4.48
C LEU A 6 6.94 8.05 -3.36
N LEU A 7 6.53 6.93 -2.77
CA LEU A 7 7.39 6.12 -1.91
C LEU A 7 8.11 5.09 -2.79
N LEU A 8 9.39 5.34 -3.09
CA LEU A 8 10.27 4.34 -3.70
C LEU A 8 10.98 3.56 -2.58
N TYR A 9 10.79 2.25 -2.54
CA TYR A 9 11.59 1.35 -1.71
C TYR A 9 12.44 0.48 -2.64
N LEU A 10 13.71 0.85 -2.81
CA LEU A 10 14.69 0.01 -3.49
C LEU A 10 15.34 -0.89 -2.44
N VAL A 11 14.97 -2.17 -2.41
CA VAL A 11 15.79 -3.19 -1.74
C VAL A 11 16.97 -3.47 -2.65
N GLN A 12 18.07 -2.76 -2.43
CA GLN A 12 19.35 -3.15 -3.00
C GLN A 12 19.91 -4.25 -2.09
N ALA A 13 19.73 -5.52 -2.49
CA ALA A 13 20.46 -6.61 -1.85
C ALA A 13 21.95 -6.39 -2.16
N ALA A 14 22.67 -5.72 -1.28
CA ALA A 14 24.11 -5.66 -1.34
C ALA A 14 24.63 -7.07 -1.02
N LEU A 15 24.92 -7.85 -2.05
CA LEU A 15 25.72 -9.06 -1.89
C LEU A 15 27.14 -8.63 -1.48
N GLY A 16 27.35 -8.58 -0.16
CA GLY A 16 28.67 -8.51 0.46
C GLY A 16 29.14 -7.11 0.83
N GLY A 17 29.35 -6.90 2.13
CA GLY A 17 30.14 -5.78 2.66
C GLY A 17 29.54 -5.22 3.94
N SER A 18 30.32 -5.24 5.01
CA SER A 18 30.03 -4.61 6.30
C SER A 18 29.98 -3.07 6.13
N GLY A 19 28.89 -2.56 5.58
CA GLY A 19 28.61 -1.13 5.48
C GLY A 19 27.46 -0.80 6.41
N THR A 20 27.69 0.09 7.37
CA THR A 20 26.62 0.70 8.17
C THR A 20 25.60 1.32 7.21
N GLU A 21 24.37 0.80 7.20
CA GLU A 21 23.29 1.30 6.37
C GLU A 21 23.00 2.76 6.76
N ALA A 22 23.47 3.69 5.92
CA ALA A 22 23.24 5.12 6.10
C ALA A 22 21.84 5.45 5.57
N TRP A 23 20.85 5.40 6.45
CA TRP A 23 19.48 5.79 6.15
C TRP A 23 19.40 7.31 5.95
N THR A 24 19.14 7.76 4.72
CA THR A 24 18.87 9.17 4.44
C THR A 24 17.36 9.39 4.43
N TRP A 25 16.85 10.10 5.43
CA TRP A 25 15.45 10.50 5.48
C TRP A 25 15.17 11.56 4.40
N LEU A 26 14.25 11.28 3.48
CA LEU A 26 13.95 12.14 2.32
C LEU A 26 12.93 13.25 2.59
N GLY A 27 12.30 13.30 3.76
CA GLY A 27 11.26 14.28 4.06
C GLY A 27 9.97 13.67 4.61
N ARG A 28 9.19 14.49 5.31
CA ARG A 28 7.76 14.28 5.60
C ARG A 28 7.04 15.53 5.11
N ALA A 29 6.10 15.38 4.19
CA ALA A 29 5.17 16.47 3.92
C ALA A 29 4.31 16.67 5.18
N ALA A 30 4.23 17.91 5.67
CA ALA A 30 3.64 18.26 6.97
C ALA A 30 2.17 17.81 7.14
N ASP A 31 1.47 17.52 6.04
CA ASP A 31 0.05 17.16 6.00
C ASP A 31 -0.19 15.79 5.36
N THR A 32 0.71 14.81 5.53
CA THR A 32 0.39 13.46 5.09
C THR A 32 -0.73 12.88 5.95
N PRO A 33 -1.83 12.40 5.34
CA PRO A 33 -2.82 11.57 6.02
C PRO A 33 -2.11 10.48 6.80
N ARG A 34 -2.48 10.28 8.06
CA ARG A 34 -1.85 9.27 8.92
C ARG A 34 -2.24 7.88 8.43
N LEU A 35 -1.41 7.33 7.53
CA LEU A 35 -1.48 5.91 7.21
C LEU A 35 -1.25 5.12 8.50
N PRO A 36 -2.00 4.04 8.74
CA PRO A 36 -1.66 3.11 9.79
C PRO A 36 -0.26 2.53 9.51
N GLU A 37 0.47 2.18 10.56
CA GLU A 37 1.72 1.46 10.40
C GLU A 37 1.44 0.09 9.77
N LEU A 38 2.12 -0.19 8.66
CA LEU A 38 1.97 -1.41 7.87
C LEU A 38 3.33 -2.08 7.75
N GLU A 39 3.54 -3.14 8.52
CA GLU A 39 4.72 -4.00 8.43
C GLU A 39 4.57 -5.04 7.31
N ASP A 40 5.69 -5.60 6.82
CA ASP A 40 5.73 -6.67 5.84
C ASP A 40 4.98 -6.38 4.53
N GLY A 41 5.06 -5.15 4.00
CA GLY A 41 4.48 -4.79 2.70
C GLY A 41 5.37 -5.21 1.53
N TYR A 42 4.79 -5.90 0.53
CA TYR A 42 5.52 -6.39 -0.65
C TYR A 42 5.01 -5.82 -1.97
N GLY A 43 3.73 -5.43 -2.02
CA GLY A 43 3.12 -4.79 -3.18
C GLY A 43 2.19 -3.67 -2.75
N VAL A 44 2.13 -2.61 -3.54
CA VAL A 44 1.23 -1.49 -3.30
C VAL A 44 0.68 -0.95 -4.61
N VAL A 45 -0.61 -0.63 -4.64
CA VAL A 45 -1.24 0.11 -5.73
C VAL A 45 -2.06 1.26 -5.17
N PHE A 46 -2.06 2.35 -5.93
CA PHE A 46 -2.94 3.50 -5.71
C PHE A 46 -3.98 3.53 -6.82
N ARG A 47 -5.26 3.56 -6.46
CA ARG A 47 -6.39 3.72 -7.38
C ARG A 47 -7.55 4.32 -6.61
N ASP A 48 -8.37 5.12 -7.26
CA ASP A 48 -9.67 5.48 -6.70
C ASP A 48 -10.60 4.30 -6.94
N VAL A 49 -10.95 3.55 -5.89
CA VAL A 49 -11.78 2.33 -6.05
C VAL A 49 -13.22 2.57 -5.59
N ASN A 50 -13.50 3.76 -5.05
CA ASN A 50 -14.80 4.13 -4.49
C ASN A 50 -15.49 5.26 -5.29
N GLY A 51 -14.81 5.83 -6.30
CA GLY A 51 -15.29 6.86 -7.20
C GLY A 51 -15.31 8.27 -6.60
N ASP A 52 -14.58 8.52 -5.51
CA ASP A 52 -14.60 9.80 -4.78
C ASP A 52 -13.62 10.87 -5.31
N ARG A 53 -12.84 10.50 -6.32
CA ARG A 53 -11.76 11.24 -7.01
C ARG A 53 -10.47 11.39 -6.21
N PHE A 54 -10.31 10.63 -5.14
CA PHE A 54 -9.09 10.58 -4.35
C PHE A 54 -8.41 9.20 -4.40
N PRO A 55 -7.07 9.14 -4.32
CA PRO A 55 -6.38 7.86 -4.37
C PRO A 55 -6.61 7.03 -3.10
N ASP A 56 -7.13 5.83 -3.26
CA ASP A 56 -7.15 4.79 -2.24
C ASP A 56 -5.89 3.93 -2.33
N LEU A 57 -5.67 3.10 -1.31
CA LEU A 57 -4.49 2.26 -1.18
C LEU A 57 -4.87 0.79 -1.04
N TYR A 58 -4.29 -0.07 -1.87
CA TYR A 58 -4.24 -1.51 -1.61
C TYR A 58 -2.81 -1.95 -1.37
N VAL A 59 -2.55 -2.58 -0.22
CA VAL A 59 -1.24 -3.06 0.21
C VAL A 59 -1.29 -4.57 0.39
N VAL A 60 -0.42 -5.25 -0.35
CA VAL A 60 -0.16 -6.68 -0.19
C VAL A 60 0.90 -6.86 0.88
N ARG A 61 0.60 -7.71 1.86
CA ARG A 61 1.46 -7.98 3.00
C ARG A 61 1.78 -9.46 3.12
N PHE A 62 2.97 -9.77 3.59
CA PHE A 62 3.37 -11.14 3.85
C PHE A 62 3.01 -11.53 5.28
N ARG A 63 2.45 -12.74 5.45
CA ARG A 63 2.08 -13.34 6.76
C ARG A 63 1.10 -12.52 7.61
N ASN A 64 0.55 -11.46 7.03
CA ASN A 64 -0.36 -10.51 7.63
C ASN A 64 -1.51 -10.25 6.64
N LEU A 65 -2.64 -9.76 7.17
CA LEU A 65 -3.80 -9.40 6.37
C LEU A 65 -3.42 -8.33 5.32
N ASN A 66 -3.74 -8.50 4.03
CA ASN A 66 -3.64 -7.39 3.08
C ASN A 66 -4.50 -6.21 3.53
N ARG A 67 -4.28 -5.01 2.98
CA ARG A 67 -5.01 -3.83 3.44
C ARG A 67 -5.60 -3.07 2.26
N LEU A 68 -6.92 -2.91 2.26
CA LEU A 68 -7.61 -1.92 1.44
C LEU A 68 -7.97 -0.72 2.32
N LEU A 69 -7.37 0.43 2.06
CA LEU A 69 -7.58 1.67 2.80
C LEU A 69 -8.14 2.73 1.85
N LEU A 70 -9.35 3.21 2.14
CA LEU A 70 -9.95 4.31 1.39
C LEU A 70 -9.56 5.65 1.99
N PHE A 71 -9.13 6.61 1.17
CA PHE A 71 -8.77 7.92 1.69
C PHE A 71 -10.01 8.77 1.88
N ASN A 72 -10.17 9.36 3.07
CA ASN A 72 -11.24 10.31 3.33
C ASN A 72 -10.67 11.74 3.36
N PRO A 73 -10.83 12.52 2.28
CA PRO A 73 -10.25 13.85 2.17
C PRO A 73 -10.88 14.88 3.13
N ARG A 74 -12.08 14.60 3.65
CA ARG A 74 -12.78 15.54 4.56
C ARG A 74 -12.17 15.52 5.95
N GLN A 75 -11.69 14.36 6.39
CA GLN A 75 -11.12 14.17 7.73
C GLN A 75 -9.59 13.98 7.69
N GLY A 76 -9.01 13.74 6.51
CA GLY A 76 -7.58 13.51 6.36
C GLY A 76 -7.13 12.15 6.92
N ASP A 77 -8.04 11.17 6.94
CA ASP A 77 -7.82 9.84 7.49
C ASP A 77 -8.11 8.73 6.48
N TRP A 78 -7.95 7.48 6.92
CA TRP A 78 -8.08 6.29 6.09
C TRP A 78 -9.12 5.34 6.68
N GLN A 79 -10.08 4.94 5.86
CA GLN A 79 -11.06 3.92 6.22
C GLN A 79 -10.58 2.55 5.79
N ASP A 80 -10.42 1.64 6.74
CA ASP A 80 -10.12 0.23 6.44
C ASP A 80 -11.35 -0.49 5.90
N ARG A 81 -11.26 -0.95 4.65
CA ARG A 81 -12.31 -1.72 3.95
C ARG A 81 -11.90 -3.15 3.65
N THR A 82 -10.80 -3.61 4.21
CA THR A 82 -10.21 -4.93 3.92
C THR A 82 -11.17 -6.09 4.13
N ILE A 83 -11.80 -6.17 5.31
CA ILE A 83 -12.69 -7.29 5.63
C ILE A 83 -13.99 -7.19 4.83
N PRO A 84 -14.69 -6.04 4.76
CA PRO A 84 -15.89 -5.91 3.94
C PRO A 84 -15.67 -6.13 2.43
N SER A 85 -14.48 -5.86 1.90
CA SER A 85 -14.17 -6.05 0.48
C SER A 85 -13.75 -7.48 0.12
N GLY A 86 -13.45 -8.33 1.12
CA GLY A 86 -12.89 -9.66 0.89
C GLY A 86 -11.43 -9.65 0.40
N LEU A 87 -10.78 -8.49 0.35
CA LEU A 87 -9.38 -8.35 -0.11
C LEU A 87 -8.37 -8.58 1.02
N GLY A 88 -8.69 -9.42 1.99
CA GLY A 88 -7.81 -9.72 3.13
C GLY A 88 -6.58 -10.54 2.77
N GLY A 89 -6.51 -11.07 1.55
CA GLY A 89 -5.56 -12.11 1.20
C GLY A 89 -5.92 -13.44 1.86
N ASP A 90 -5.13 -14.46 1.58
CA ASP A 90 -5.33 -15.78 2.12
C ASP A 90 -4.57 -15.94 3.45
N LEU A 91 -5.32 -15.91 4.55
CA LEU A 91 -4.82 -16.10 5.91
C LEU A 91 -4.59 -17.59 6.25
N PHE A 92 -4.23 -18.43 5.26
CA PHE A 92 -4.13 -19.89 5.43
C PHE A 92 -3.38 -20.28 6.72
N PRO A 93 -3.89 -21.27 7.48
CA PRO A 93 -3.16 -21.90 8.58
C PRO A 93 -1.92 -22.60 8.00
N GLY A 94 -0.80 -21.89 7.99
CA GLY A 94 0.44 -22.38 7.41
C GLY A 94 1.52 -21.33 7.34
N ARG A 95 1.20 -20.03 7.13
CA ARG A 95 2.11 -18.84 7.07
C ARG A 95 3.40 -18.97 6.23
N LEU A 96 3.68 -20.13 5.65
CA LEU A 96 4.95 -20.51 5.03
C LEU A 96 4.81 -20.77 3.53
N THR A 97 3.60 -21.03 3.03
CA THR A 97 3.35 -21.39 1.63
C THR A 97 2.61 -20.31 0.85
N ASN A 98 1.97 -19.33 1.50
CA ASN A 98 1.31 -18.23 0.81
C ASN A 98 2.25 -17.04 0.66
N LEU A 99 2.68 -16.77 -0.58
CA LEU A 99 3.54 -15.66 -0.95
C LEU A 99 2.72 -14.67 -1.78
N GLU A 100 2.09 -13.73 -1.09
CA GLU A 100 1.46 -12.57 -1.73
C GLU A 100 2.51 -11.48 -1.80
N LEU A 101 3.01 -11.19 -3.01
CA LEU A 101 4.20 -10.36 -3.21
C LEU A 101 3.97 -9.13 -4.08
N GLY A 102 2.85 -9.05 -4.80
CA GLY A 102 2.62 -8.00 -5.77
C GLY A 102 1.17 -7.58 -5.82
N ALA A 103 0.95 -6.32 -6.19
CA ALA A 103 -0.37 -5.76 -6.45
C ALA A 103 -0.36 -5.12 -7.83
N TRP A 104 -1.46 -5.28 -8.55
CA TRP A 104 -1.72 -4.58 -9.81
C TRP A 104 -3.18 -4.17 -9.87
N VAL A 105 -3.46 -3.08 -10.55
CA VAL A 105 -4.81 -2.54 -10.72
C VAL A 105 -5.02 -2.18 -12.18
N LEU A 106 -6.20 -2.50 -12.70
CA LEU A 106 -6.60 -2.31 -14.09
C LEU A 106 -8.08 -1.93 -14.14
N ASP A 107 -8.37 -0.87 -14.88
CA ASP A 107 -9.71 -0.56 -15.39
C ASP A 107 -10.00 -1.48 -16.58
N LEU A 108 -10.90 -2.45 -16.39
CA LEU A 108 -11.15 -3.53 -17.35
C LEU A 108 -12.17 -3.16 -18.42
N ASP A 109 -13.16 -2.35 -18.06
CA ASP A 109 -14.19 -1.86 -18.98
C ASP A 109 -13.84 -0.50 -19.60
N ASN A 110 -12.73 0.11 -19.16
CA ASN A 110 -12.15 1.33 -19.72
C ASN A 110 -13.18 2.48 -19.68
N ASP A 111 -13.94 2.56 -18.60
CA ASP A 111 -14.97 3.58 -18.40
C ASP A 111 -14.40 4.84 -17.71
N GLY A 112 -13.24 4.72 -17.06
CA GLY A 112 -12.57 5.79 -16.34
C GLY A 112 -13.38 6.34 -15.16
N LEU A 113 -14.30 5.54 -14.59
CA LEU A 113 -15.16 5.91 -13.46
C LEU A 113 -14.70 5.38 -12.10
N ASP A 114 -13.50 4.83 -12.06
CA ASP A 114 -12.71 4.55 -10.87
C ASP A 114 -11.76 5.71 -10.56
#